data_AF-A0A7X3TSV3-F1
#
_entry.id   AF-A0A7X3TSV3-F1
#
_cell.length_a   1.000
_cell.length_b   1.000
_cell.length_c   1.000
_cell.angle_alpha   90.00
_cell.angle_beta   90.00
_cell.angle_gamma   90.00
#
_symmetry.space_group_name_H-M   'P 1'
#
loop_
_entity.id
_entity.type
_entity.pdbx_description
1 polymer ?
#
loop_
_entity_poly.entity_id
_entity_poly.type
_entity_poly.pdbx_seq_one_letter_code
_entity_poly.pdbx_strand_id
1 'polypeptide(L)'
;MRLSWNEIRARAAEFAREWQDAAYEKGETQSFYNEFFSIFDVKRRSVARYEQHVRKLDNQSGFIDLFWPGVLLVEQKSAGRDLAKAYGQAGEYFDVLPEKDRPRYILVSDFQNFELHDLDEREQTTFTLADLPAHVEKFGFILGVQRRTFRDQDPVNVKASELVGRLHDALKASGYDGHDLEVFLVRTVFCLFADDTGIFEPRDIFLDLLETRTREDGSDLGGWLARLFQVLNTHIDLRQTKLDEDLARFPYVNGNLFAAQLSIPDFDAAMRAVLLDACRFAWTAISPAIFGALFQSVL
;
A
#
# COMPACT_ATOMS: atom_id res chain seq x y z
N MET A 1 -8.48 -9.06 17.25
CA MET A 1 -7.07 -8.64 17.25
C MET A 1 -6.52 -9.02 15.88
N ARG A 2 -5.82 -8.14 15.15
CA ARG A 2 -5.29 -8.50 13.82
C ARG A 2 -4.14 -9.48 14.01
N LEU A 3 -4.14 -10.59 13.27
CA LEU A 3 -3.03 -11.55 13.28
C LEU A 3 -1.75 -10.86 12.79
N SER A 4 -0.64 -11.11 13.47
CA SER A 4 0.69 -10.75 13.00
C SER A 4 1.15 -11.70 11.89
N TRP A 5 2.08 -11.24 11.04
CA TRP A 5 2.67 -12.09 10.00
C TRP A 5 3.42 -13.31 10.56
N ASN A 6 3.96 -13.20 11.78
CA ASN A 6 4.62 -14.33 12.43
C ASN A 6 3.61 -15.41 12.84
N GLU A 7 2.44 -15.03 13.34
CA GLU A 7 1.36 -15.97 13.64
C GLU A 7 0.82 -16.63 12.37
N ILE A 8 0.66 -15.86 11.29
CA ILE A 8 0.22 -16.38 9.98
C ILE A 8 1.22 -17.39 9.42
N ARG A 9 2.52 -17.09 9.49
CA ARG A 9 3.58 -18.04 9.08
C ARG A 9 3.55 -19.33 9.90
N ALA A 10 3.34 -19.23 11.21
CA ALA A 10 3.25 -20.40 12.08
C ALA A 10 2.03 -21.28 11.72
N ARG A 11 0.87 -20.66 11.49
CA ARG A 11 -0.35 -21.38 11.05
C ARG A 11 -0.19 -22.01 9.68
N ALA A 12 0.49 -21.33 8.75
CA ALA A 12 0.80 -21.90 7.44
C ALA A 12 1.72 -23.12 7.53
N ALA A 13 2.67 -23.12 8.47
CA ALA A 13 3.54 -24.27 8.70
C ALA A 13 2.79 -25.47 9.29
N GLU A 14 1.83 -25.20 10.20
CA GLU A 14 0.94 -26.22 10.73
C GLU A 14 0.05 -26.81 9.64
N PHE A 15 -0.60 -25.95 8.84
CA PHE A 15 -1.40 -26.37 7.69
C PHE A 15 -0.60 -27.23 6.71
N ALA A 16 0.61 -26.80 6.34
CA ALA A 16 1.46 -27.55 5.42
C ALA A 16 1.80 -28.96 5.95
N ARG A 17 2.01 -29.09 7.26
CA ARG A 17 2.27 -30.38 7.91
C ARG A 17 1.01 -31.26 7.96
N GLU A 18 -0.15 -30.69 8.27
CA GLU A 18 -1.42 -31.43 8.33
C GLU A 18 -1.82 -32.00 6.96
N TRP A 19 -1.57 -31.24 5.89
CA TRP A 19 -1.96 -31.60 4.53
C TRP A 19 -0.84 -32.21 3.68
N GLN A 20 0.30 -32.60 4.29
CA GLN A 20 1.46 -33.14 3.58
C GLN A 20 1.15 -34.41 2.76
N ASP A 21 0.17 -35.20 3.17
CA ASP A 21 -0.22 -36.47 2.54
C ASP A 21 -1.50 -36.34 1.68
N ALA A 22 -1.99 -35.11 1.51
CA ALA A 22 -3.23 -34.83 0.79
C ALA A 22 -3.11 -35.14 -0.70
N ALA A 23 -4.05 -35.92 -1.22
CA ALA A 23 -4.01 -36.38 -2.61
C ALA A 23 -5.40 -36.54 -3.26
N TYR A 24 -6.49 -36.53 -2.49
CA TYR A 24 -7.81 -36.94 -2.96
C TYR A 24 -8.81 -35.79 -3.12
N GLU A 25 -8.85 -35.25 -4.34
CA GLU A 25 -9.66 -34.08 -4.76
C GLU A 25 -11.15 -34.16 -4.38
N LYS A 26 -11.83 -35.29 -4.64
CA LYS A 26 -13.28 -35.37 -4.42
C LYS A 26 -13.71 -35.40 -2.94
N GLY A 27 -12.79 -35.67 -2.02
CA GLY A 27 -13.09 -35.76 -0.59
C GLY A 27 -12.51 -34.61 0.23
N GLU A 28 -11.41 -34.01 -0.22
CA GLU A 28 -10.57 -33.17 0.64
C GLU A 28 -10.59 -31.69 0.29
N THR A 29 -10.91 -31.32 -0.97
CA THR A 29 -10.84 -29.93 -1.47
C THR A 29 -11.59 -28.94 -0.58
N GLN A 30 -12.82 -29.27 -0.17
CA GLN A 30 -13.60 -28.34 0.64
C GLN A 30 -13.01 -28.12 2.03
N SER A 31 -12.48 -29.17 2.66
CA SER A 31 -11.83 -29.08 3.97
C SER A 31 -10.50 -28.32 3.87
N PHE A 32 -9.69 -28.67 2.86
CA PHE A 32 -8.42 -28.01 2.56
C PHE A 32 -8.57 -26.50 2.46
N TYR A 33 -9.50 -26.01 1.64
CA TYR A 33 -9.70 -24.57 1.49
C TYR A 33 -10.41 -23.91 2.68
N ASN A 34 -11.21 -24.65 3.46
CA ASN A 34 -11.75 -24.09 4.71
C ASN A 34 -10.61 -23.82 5.71
N GLU A 35 -9.66 -24.74 5.83
CA GLU A 35 -8.51 -24.64 6.72
C GLU A 35 -7.46 -23.65 6.20
N PHE A 36 -7.23 -23.63 4.88
CA PHE A 36 -6.35 -22.66 4.24
C PHE A 36 -6.77 -21.22 4.53
N PHE A 37 -8.07 -20.90 4.41
CA PHE A 37 -8.56 -19.56 4.77
C PHE A 37 -8.47 -19.29 6.28
N SER A 38 -8.54 -20.33 7.12
CA SER A 38 -8.43 -20.21 8.58
C SER A 38 -7.01 -19.84 9.04
N ILE A 39 -5.98 -20.06 8.21
CA ILE A 39 -4.63 -19.49 8.41
C ILE A 39 -4.72 -17.97 8.63
N PHE A 40 -5.63 -17.30 7.91
CA PHE A 40 -5.85 -15.85 7.92
C PHE A 40 -6.99 -15.41 8.86
N ASP A 41 -7.54 -16.31 9.69
CA ASP A 41 -8.74 -16.07 10.51
C ASP A 41 -9.99 -15.68 9.69
N VAL A 42 -10.03 -16.06 8.40
CA VAL A 42 -11.17 -15.81 7.52
C VAL A 42 -11.99 -17.08 7.37
N LYS A 43 -13.28 -16.98 7.65
CA LYS A 43 -14.21 -18.07 7.35
C LYS A 43 -14.47 -18.06 5.86
N ARG A 44 -13.93 -19.02 5.10
CA ARG A 44 -14.13 -19.11 3.63
C ARG A 44 -15.58 -18.86 3.19
N ARG A 45 -16.58 -19.37 3.93
CA ARG A 45 -18.03 -19.15 3.66
C ARG A 45 -18.53 -17.71 3.72
N SER A 46 -17.81 -16.79 4.36
CA SER A 46 -18.20 -15.36 4.37
C SER A 46 -17.75 -14.61 3.13
N VAL A 47 -16.87 -15.20 2.31
CA VAL A 47 -16.23 -14.52 1.18
C VAL A 47 -16.29 -15.30 -0.13
N ALA A 48 -16.26 -16.63 -0.08
CA ALA A 48 -16.15 -17.52 -1.23
C ALA A 48 -17.18 -18.66 -1.20
N ARG A 49 -17.58 -19.10 -2.40
CA ARG A 49 -18.53 -20.19 -2.65
C ARG A 49 -17.84 -21.33 -3.40
N TYR A 50 -18.22 -22.57 -3.07
CA TYR A 50 -17.76 -23.76 -3.77
C TYR A 50 -18.64 -24.07 -4.98
N GLU A 51 -18.10 -24.81 -5.94
CA GLU A 51 -18.82 -25.41 -7.07
C GLU A 51 -19.69 -24.39 -7.82
N GLN A 52 -19.11 -23.24 -8.14
CA GLN A 52 -19.82 -22.21 -8.88
C GLN A 52 -20.06 -22.69 -10.32
N HIS A 53 -21.32 -22.90 -10.67
CA HIS A 53 -21.71 -23.24 -12.04
C HIS A 53 -21.46 -22.06 -12.99
N VAL A 54 -20.78 -22.33 -14.09
CA VAL A 54 -20.47 -21.36 -15.15
C VAL A 54 -20.80 -21.96 -16.51
N ARG A 55 -21.47 -21.18 -17.36
CA ARG A 55 -21.68 -21.54 -18.77
C ARG A 55 -20.49 -21.05 -19.59
N LYS A 56 -19.79 -21.96 -20.24
CA LYS A 56 -18.63 -21.68 -21.08
C LYS A 56 -19.07 -21.14 -22.45
N LEU A 57 -18.11 -20.57 -23.19
CA LEU A 57 -18.33 -20.02 -24.54
C LEU A 57 -18.80 -21.06 -25.56
N ASP A 58 -18.43 -22.33 -25.37
CA ASP A 58 -18.79 -23.46 -26.22
C ASP A 58 -20.16 -24.08 -25.86
N ASN A 59 -20.95 -23.38 -25.04
CA ASN A 59 -22.25 -23.82 -24.53
C ASN A 59 -22.20 -25.06 -23.61
N GLN A 60 -21.01 -25.49 -23.19
CA GLN A 60 -20.85 -26.49 -22.13
C GLN A 60 -20.93 -25.82 -20.75
N SER A 61 -21.27 -26.60 -19.73
CA SER A 61 -21.25 -26.16 -18.33
C SER A 61 -20.02 -26.70 -17.63
N GLY A 62 -19.37 -25.85 -16.84
CA GLY A 62 -18.32 -26.25 -15.91
C GLY A 62 -18.59 -25.72 -14.51
N PHE A 63 -17.76 -26.16 -13.57
CA PHE A 63 -17.81 -25.72 -12.18
C PHE A 63 -16.45 -25.19 -11.79
N ILE A 64 -16.43 -24.01 -11.16
CA ILE A 64 -15.24 -23.49 -10.48
C ILE A 64 -15.21 -24.12 -9.09
N ASP A 65 -14.08 -24.69 -8.69
CA ASP A 65 -13.94 -25.35 -7.39
C ASP A 65 -14.20 -24.38 -6.23
N LEU A 66 -13.48 -23.26 -6.16
CA LEU A 66 -13.74 -22.18 -5.21
C LEU A 66 -13.73 -20.82 -5.92
N PHE A 67 -14.76 -20.02 -5.64
CA PHE A 67 -14.92 -18.70 -6.25
C PHE A 67 -15.21 -17.61 -5.22
N TRP A 68 -14.34 -16.61 -5.17
CA TRP A 68 -14.53 -15.33 -4.48
C TRP A 68 -14.67 -14.23 -5.55
N PRO A 69 -15.90 -13.75 -5.81
CA PRO A 69 -16.16 -12.73 -6.83
C PRO A 69 -15.25 -11.50 -6.69
N GLY A 70 -14.62 -11.09 -7.80
CA GLY A 70 -13.73 -9.92 -7.84
C GLY A 70 -12.35 -10.12 -7.21
N VAL A 71 -12.08 -11.27 -6.57
CA VAL A 71 -10.84 -11.48 -5.81
C VAL A 71 -10.10 -12.73 -6.25
N LEU A 72 -10.69 -13.93 -6.09
CA LEU A 72 -9.97 -15.19 -6.24
C LEU A 72 -10.83 -16.23 -6.97
N LEU A 73 -10.24 -16.88 -7.97
CA LEU A 73 -10.74 -18.12 -8.57
C LEU A 73 -9.74 -19.22 -8.31
N VAL A 74 -10.23 -20.37 -7.87
CA VAL A 74 -9.41 -21.55 -7.61
C VAL A 74 -9.87 -22.70 -8.50
N GLU A 75 -8.90 -23.32 -9.17
CA GLU A 75 -9.07 -24.60 -9.84
C GLU A 75 -8.19 -25.64 -9.14
N GLN A 76 -8.82 -26.67 -8.59
CA GLN A 76 -8.17 -27.75 -7.88
C GLN A 76 -8.01 -28.97 -8.78
N LYS A 77 -6.94 -29.73 -8.55
CA LYS A 77 -6.75 -31.06 -9.11
C LYS A 77 -6.30 -32.05 -8.04
N SER A 78 -6.41 -33.33 -8.35
CA SER A 78 -5.78 -34.42 -7.59
C SER A 78 -4.25 -34.31 -7.69
N ALA A 79 -3.53 -34.76 -6.66
CA ALA A 79 -2.06 -34.66 -6.61
C ALA A 79 -1.37 -35.26 -7.85
N GLY A 80 -0.36 -34.56 -8.36
CA GLY A 80 0.45 -34.96 -9.52
C GLY A 80 -0.22 -34.72 -10.88
N ARG A 81 -1.34 -33.99 -10.92
CA ARG A 81 -2.02 -33.61 -12.17
C ARG A 81 -1.45 -32.34 -12.77
N ASP A 82 -1.75 -32.13 -14.06
CA ASP A 82 -1.24 -31.03 -14.88
C ASP A 82 -1.92 -29.70 -14.52
N LEU A 83 -1.19 -28.82 -13.84
CA LEU A 83 -1.66 -27.48 -13.44
C LEU A 83 -1.81 -26.53 -14.63
N ALA A 84 -1.04 -26.71 -15.72
CA ALA A 84 -1.15 -25.83 -16.89
C ALA A 84 -2.51 -26.01 -17.58
N LYS A 85 -3.03 -27.24 -17.64
CA LYS A 85 -4.40 -27.50 -18.12
C LYS A 85 -5.45 -26.86 -17.22
N ALA A 86 -5.25 -26.92 -15.91
CA ALA A 86 -6.16 -26.34 -14.94
C ALA A 86 -6.16 -24.80 -15.00
N TYR A 87 -5.01 -24.17 -15.24
CA TYR A 87 -4.93 -22.74 -15.52
C TYR A 87 -5.68 -22.36 -16.81
N GLY A 88 -5.55 -23.15 -17.88
CA GLY A 88 -6.34 -22.97 -19.10
C GLY A 88 -7.85 -23.02 -18.84
N GLN A 89 -8.31 -23.96 -18.00
CA GLN A 89 -9.71 -24.06 -17.58
C GLN A 89 -10.17 -22.83 -16.78
N ALA A 90 -9.33 -22.35 -15.85
CA ALA A 90 -9.60 -21.12 -15.10
C ALA A 90 -9.75 -19.89 -16.02
N GLY A 91 -8.94 -19.81 -17.07
CA GLY A 91 -9.03 -18.76 -18.10
C GLY A 91 -10.37 -18.80 -18.86
N GLU A 92 -10.84 -19.98 -19.27
CA GLU A 92 -12.15 -20.13 -19.91
C GLU A 92 -13.29 -19.62 -19.03
N TYR A 93 -13.22 -19.86 -17.71
CA TYR A 93 -14.20 -19.33 -16.76
C TYR A 93 -14.07 -17.81 -16.61
N PHE A 94 -12.86 -17.27 -16.54
CA PHE A 94 -12.60 -15.84 -16.44
C PHE A 94 -13.27 -15.04 -17.57
N ASP A 95 -13.16 -15.53 -18.81
CA ASP A 95 -13.66 -14.83 -20.00
C ASP A 95 -15.18 -14.65 -20.01
N VAL A 96 -15.91 -15.61 -19.43
CA VAL A 96 -17.39 -15.62 -19.38
C VAL A 96 -17.96 -15.00 -18.11
N LEU A 97 -17.13 -14.70 -17.10
CA LEU A 97 -17.59 -14.03 -15.89
C LEU A 97 -17.97 -12.56 -16.18
N PRO A 98 -19.03 -12.03 -15.54
CA PRO A 98 -19.32 -10.60 -15.57
C PRO A 98 -18.12 -9.79 -15.12
N GLU A 99 -17.86 -8.65 -15.75
CA GLU A 99 -16.68 -7.81 -15.49
C GLU A 99 -16.48 -7.51 -14.00
N LYS A 100 -17.56 -7.18 -13.28
CA LYS A 100 -17.54 -6.91 -11.83
C LYS A 100 -17.15 -8.10 -10.95
N ASP A 101 -17.28 -9.33 -11.46
CA ASP A 101 -17.02 -10.56 -10.72
C ASP A 101 -15.68 -11.19 -11.15
N ARG A 102 -15.01 -10.65 -12.18
CA ARG A 102 -13.71 -11.15 -12.65
C ARG A 102 -12.67 -11.05 -11.52
N PRO A 103 -12.04 -12.17 -11.14
CA PRO A 103 -11.08 -12.20 -10.05
C PRO A 103 -9.76 -11.53 -10.44
N ARG A 104 -9.08 -10.88 -9.49
CA ARG A 104 -7.68 -10.46 -9.67
C ARG A 104 -6.72 -11.66 -9.64
N TYR A 105 -7.00 -12.64 -8.78
CA TYR A 105 -6.12 -13.78 -8.56
C TYR A 105 -6.72 -15.06 -9.12
N ILE A 106 -5.88 -15.86 -9.79
CA ILE A 106 -6.18 -17.25 -10.12
C ILE A 106 -5.19 -18.13 -9.35
N LEU A 107 -5.71 -19.07 -8.56
CA LEU A 107 -4.90 -20.09 -7.92
C LEU A 107 -5.21 -21.44 -8.56
N VAL A 108 -4.18 -22.14 -8.97
CA VAL A 108 -4.28 -23.54 -9.40
C VAL A 108 -3.46 -24.40 -8.44
N SER A 109 -4.03 -25.51 -7.98
CA SER A 109 -3.33 -26.39 -7.04
C SER A 109 -3.69 -27.85 -7.22
N ASP A 110 -2.74 -28.73 -6.90
CA ASP A 110 -2.94 -30.18 -6.78
C ASP A 110 -2.73 -30.68 -5.35
N PHE A 111 -2.98 -29.83 -4.35
CA PHE A 111 -2.68 -29.98 -2.91
C PHE A 111 -1.20 -29.79 -2.58
N GLN A 112 -0.31 -30.36 -3.39
CA GLN A 112 1.14 -30.37 -3.11
C GLN A 112 1.87 -29.20 -3.76
N ASN A 113 1.34 -28.68 -4.86
CA ASN A 113 1.89 -27.56 -5.60
C ASN A 113 0.84 -26.45 -5.70
N PHE A 114 1.32 -25.21 -5.60
CA PHE A 114 0.53 -24.01 -5.75
C PHE A 114 1.07 -23.21 -6.94
N GLU A 115 0.18 -22.77 -7.81
CA GLU A 115 0.47 -21.83 -8.88
C GLU A 115 -0.49 -20.64 -8.76
N LEU A 116 -0.01 -19.55 -8.16
CA LEU A 116 -0.77 -18.33 -7.95
C LEU A 116 -0.42 -17.32 -9.04
N HIS A 117 -1.45 -16.84 -9.74
CA HIS A 117 -1.39 -15.79 -10.74
C HIS A 117 -2.08 -14.54 -10.23
N ASP A 118 -1.37 -13.42 -10.26
CA ASP A 118 -1.95 -12.08 -10.11
C ASP A 118 -2.14 -11.47 -11.50
N LEU A 119 -3.39 -11.35 -11.94
CA LEU A 119 -3.74 -10.90 -13.30
C LEU A 119 -3.53 -9.40 -13.50
N ASP A 120 -3.65 -8.61 -12.42
CA ASP A 120 -3.41 -7.17 -12.48
C ASP A 120 -1.91 -6.90 -12.62
N GLU A 121 -1.10 -7.65 -11.87
CA GLU A 121 0.36 -7.49 -11.85
C GLU A 121 1.10 -8.30 -12.93
N ARG A 122 0.42 -9.28 -13.53
CA ARG A 122 1.01 -10.30 -14.42
C ARG A 122 2.16 -11.04 -13.75
N GLU A 123 2.03 -11.30 -12.44
CA GLU A 123 2.98 -12.07 -11.66
C GLU A 123 2.48 -13.51 -11.52
N GLN A 124 3.39 -14.47 -11.72
CA GLN A 124 3.17 -15.87 -11.43
C GLN A 124 4.12 -16.30 -10.30
N THR A 125 3.60 -16.94 -9.27
CA THR A 125 4.39 -17.56 -8.19
C THR A 125 4.03 -19.04 -8.08
N THR A 126 5.04 -19.89 -8.17
CA THR A 126 4.90 -21.35 -8.00
C THR A 126 5.73 -21.83 -6.83
N PHE A 127 5.15 -22.64 -5.95
CA PHE A 127 5.82 -23.18 -4.77
C PHE A 127 5.13 -24.46 -4.28
N THR A 128 5.81 -25.23 -3.43
CA THR A 128 5.25 -26.46 -2.85
C THR A 128 4.47 -26.16 -1.56
N LEU A 129 3.59 -27.07 -1.14
CA LEU A 129 2.88 -26.96 0.14
C LEU A 129 3.85 -26.79 1.31
N ALA A 130 4.99 -27.49 1.31
CA ALA A 130 6.02 -27.37 2.33
C ALA A 130 6.63 -25.96 2.41
N ASP A 131 6.68 -25.24 1.28
CA ASP A 131 7.19 -23.87 1.20
C ASP A 131 6.12 -22.81 1.48
N LEU A 132 4.85 -23.20 1.67
CA LEU A 132 3.75 -22.27 1.98
C LEU A 132 4.10 -21.25 3.08
N PRO A 133 4.79 -21.60 4.20
CA PRO A 133 5.15 -20.61 5.21
C PRO A 133 6.06 -19.49 4.70
N ALA A 134 6.94 -19.78 3.74
CA ALA A 134 7.80 -18.78 3.11
C ALA A 134 7.03 -17.89 2.13
N HIS A 135 5.96 -18.41 1.53
CA HIS A 135 5.17 -17.73 0.50
C HIS A 135 3.80 -17.21 0.99
N VAL A 136 3.42 -17.44 2.25
CA VAL A 136 2.07 -17.16 2.79
C VAL A 136 1.65 -15.70 2.63
N GLU A 137 2.60 -14.76 2.60
CA GLU A 137 2.32 -13.34 2.38
C GLU A 137 1.74 -13.02 1.00
N LYS A 138 1.96 -13.88 -0.01
CA LYS A 138 1.35 -13.75 -1.34
C LYS A 138 -0.18 -13.86 -1.28
N PHE A 139 -0.72 -14.50 -0.25
CA PHE A 139 -2.16 -14.60 0.01
C PHE A 139 -2.66 -13.53 0.99
N GLY A 140 -1.88 -12.47 1.25
CA GLY A 140 -2.27 -11.38 2.14
C GLY A 140 -3.60 -10.70 1.78
N PHE A 141 -4.01 -10.79 0.50
CA PHE A 141 -5.32 -10.32 0.04
C PHE A 141 -6.50 -10.98 0.78
N ILE A 142 -6.33 -12.19 1.33
CA ILE A 142 -7.37 -12.88 2.10
C ILE A 142 -7.72 -12.12 3.38
N LEU A 143 -6.77 -11.43 4.02
CA LEU A 143 -7.00 -10.61 5.22
C LEU A 143 -7.87 -9.37 4.97
N GLY A 144 -8.31 -9.12 3.73
CA GLY A 144 -8.87 -7.83 3.33
C GLY A 144 -7.80 -6.73 3.28
N VAL A 145 -6.54 -7.08 3.52
CA VAL A 145 -5.40 -6.25 3.13
C VAL A 145 -5.28 -6.42 1.63
N GLN A 146 -6.00 -5.60 0.86
CA GLN A 146 -5.51 -5.32 -0.48
C GLN A 146 -4.08 -4.82 -0.28
N ARG A 147 -3.09 -5.68 -0.58
CA ARG A 147 -1.83 -5.19 -1.10
C ARG A 147 -2.25 -4.42 -2.35
N ARG A 148 -2.56 -3.14 -2.19
CA ARG A 148 -2.05 -2.17 -3.14
C ARG A 148 -0.55 -2.27 -2.98
N THR A 149 0.02 -3.27 -3.64
CA THR A 149 1.38 -3.27 -4.11
C THR A 149 1.44 -2.11 -5.08
N PHE A 150 1.47 -0.90 -4.50
CA PHE A 150 1.96 0.24 -5.21
C PHE A 150 3.42 -0.11 -5.43
N ARG A 151 3.72 -0.56 -6.65
CA ARG A 151 5.11 -0.79 -7.05
C ARG A 151 5.85 0.50 -6.74
N ASP A 152 7.00 0.43 -6.09
CA ASP A 152 7.91 1.57 -5.96
C ASP A 152 8.33 2.12 -7.36
N GLN A 153 7.99 1.40 -8.44
CA GLN A 153 8.13 1.79 -9.84
C GLN A 153 6.87 2.38 -10.49
N ASP A 154 5.78 2.61 -9.75
CA ASP A 154 4.65 3.40 -10.26
C ASP A 154 5.22 4.77 -10.70
N PRO A 155 4.96 5.23 -11.94
CA PRO A 155 5.41 6.55 -12.39
C PRO A 155 5.10 7.68 -11.40
N VAL A 156 4.00 7.55 -10.64
CA VAL A 156 3.62 8.49 -9.58
C VAL A 156 4.63 8.46 -8.42
N ASN A 157 5.05 7.28 -7.97
CA ASN A 157 6.04 7.12 -6.89
C ASN A 157 7.42 7.62 -7.33
N VAL A 158 7.84 7.31 -8.58
CA VAL A 158 9.09 7.83 -9.15
C VAL A 158 9.06 9.35 -9.18
N LYS A 159 7.96 9.96 -9.64
CA LYS A 159 7.82 11.42 -9.69
C LYS A 159 7.87 12.05 -8.30
N ALA A 160 7.22 11.44 -7.31
CA ALA A 160 7.27 11.91 -5.94
C ALA A 160 8.69 11.87 -5.38
N SER A 161 9.42 10.76 -5.56
CA SER A 161 10.83 10.65 -5.15
C SER A 161 11.72 11.67 -5.85
N GLU A 162 11.52 11.94 -7.15
CA GLU A 162 12.25 12.98 -7.87
C GLU A 162 11.99 14.38 -7.29
N LEU A 163 10.74 14.70 -6.92
CA LEU A 163 10.40 16.00 -6.34
C LEU A 163 11.07 16.20 -4.97
N VAL A 164 11.00 15.18 -4.08
CA VAL A 164 11.67 15.23 -2.78
C VAL A 164 13.18 15.28 -2.94
N GLY A 165 13.75 14.48 -3.83
CA GLY A 165 15.19 14.46 -4.12
C GLY A 165 15.70 15.79 -4.64
N ARG A 166 14.97 16.45 -5.55
CA ARG A 166 15.32 17.81 -6.01
C ARG A 166 15.32 18.84 -4.89
N LEU A 167 14.35 18.77 -3.96
CA LEU A 167 14.31 19.67 -2.81
C LEU A 167 15.48 19.40 -1.85
N HIS A 168 15.76 18.12 -1.56
CA HIS A 168 16.90 17.69 -0.76
C HIS A 168 18.21 18.23 -1.33
N ASP A 169 18.48 17.97 -2.61
CA ASP A 169 19.74 18.34 -3.25
C ASP A 169 19.94 19.86 -3.29
N ALA A 170 18.86 20.62 -3.49
CA ALA A 170 18.92 22.08 -3.51
C ALA A 170 19.25 22.66 -2.12
N LEU A 171 18.62 22.15 -1.05
CA LEU A 171 18.92 22.54 0.33
C LEU A 171 20.35 22.14 0.73
N LYS A 172 20.76 20.92 0.37
CA LYS A 172 22.12 20.44 0.63
C LYS A 172 23.17 21.30 -0.06
N ALA A 173 22.93 21.67 -1.32
CA ALA A 173 23.83 22.53 -2.09
C ALA A 173 23.90 23.96 -1.55
N SER A 174 22.86 24.45 -0.86
CA SER A 174 22.87 25.76 -0.18
C SER A 174 23.55 25.72 1.20
N GLY A 175 23.97 24.54 1.67
CA GLY A 175 24.66 24.35 2.95
C GLY A 175 23.77 23.90 4.11
N TYR A 176 22.49 23.62 3.85
CA TYR A 176 21.58 23.02 4.83
C TYR A 176 21.61 21.49 4.69
N ASP A 177 22.37 20.81 5.55
CA ASP A 177 22.70 19.37 5.43
C ASP A 177 22.63 18.63 6.79
N GLY A 178 22.76 17.31 6.74
CA GLY A 178 22.79 16.45 7.92
C GLY A 178 21.43 16.27 8.56
N HIS A 179 21.41 16.08 9.87
CA HIS A 179 20.19 15.73 10.60
C HIS A 179 19.06 16.76 10.42
N ASP A 180 19.40 18.06 10.39
CA ASP A 180 18.41 19.13 10.24
C ASP A 180 17.74 19.11 8.85
N LEU A 181 18.49 18.75 7.80
CA LEU A 181 17.95 18.54 6.44
C LEU A 181 16.97 17.38 6.42
N GLU A 182 17.39 16.25 6.96
CA GLU A 182 16.59 15.02 6.96
C GLU A 182 15.26 15.21 7.70
N VAL A 183 15.29 15.78 8.92
CA VAL A 183 14.07 16.03 9.70
C VAL A 183 13.20 17.09 9.01
N PHE A 184 13.78 18.13 8.42
CA PHE A 184 13.04 19.15 7.68
C PHE A 184 12.30 18.55 6.47
N LEU A 185 12.95 17.67 5.71
CA LEU A 185 12.34 16.99 4.56
C LEU A 185 11.18 16.10 4.98
N VAL A 186 11.35 15.31 6.03
CA VAL A 186 10.27 14.44 6.54
C VAL A 186 9.06 15.29 6.98
N ARG A 187 9.29 16.41 7.68
CA ARG A 187 8.22 17.34 8.06
C ARG A 187 7.52 17.96 6.85
N THR A 188 8.29 18.32 5.83
CA THR A 188 7.77 18.90 4.60
C THR A 188 6.92 17.87 3.85
N VAL A 189 7.41 16.64 3.67
CA VAL A 189 6.65 15.55 3.04
C VAL A 189 5.37 15.22 3.81
N PHE A 190 5.40 15.25 5.14
CA PHE A 190 4.19 15.13 5.95
C PHE A 190 3.18 16.23 5.61
N CYS A 191 3.63 17.50 5.51
CA CYS A 191 2.74 18.61 5.17
C CYS A 191 2.14 18.45 3.77
N LEU A 192 2.93 18.02 2.78
CA LEU A 192 2.47 17.75 1.41
C LEU A 192 1.36 16.69 1.39
N PHE A 193 1.53 15.61 2.15
CA PHE A 193 0.51 14.56 2.26
C PHE A 193 -0.71 15.02 3.04
N ALA A 194 -0.51 15.74 4.15
CA ALA A 194 -1.58 16.23 5.01
C ALA A 194 -2.53 17.19 4.27
N ASP A 195 -1.96 18.05 3.42
CA ASP A 195 -2.70 19.01 2.59
C ASP A 195 -3.57 18.31 1.53
N ASP A 196 -3.04 17.24 0.91
CA ASP A 196 -3.74 16.52 -0.16
C ASP A 196 -4.77 15.50 0.36
N THR A 197 -4.63 15.02 1.60
CA THR A 197 -5.50 14.00 2.21
C THR A 197 -6.61 14.54 3.11
N GLY A 198 -6.65 15.86 3.34
CA GLY A 198 -7.65 16.50 4.19
C GLY A 198 -7.34 16.40 5.69
N ILE A 199 -6.08 16.14 6.06
CA ILE A 199 -5.61 16.36 7.45
C ILE A 199 -5.53 17.87 7.71
N PHE A 200 -5.07 18.63 6.73
CA PHE A 200 -5.20 20.08 6.73
C PHE A 200 -6.50 20.47 6.03
N GLU A 201 -7.23 21.41 6.64
CA GLU A 201 -8.49 21.91 6.12
C GLU A 201 -8.46 23.44 6.01
N PRO A 202 -8.97 24.02 4.89
CA PRO A 202 -9.39 23.33 3.66
C PRO A 202 -8.21 22.67 2.95
N ARG A 203 -8.51 21.80 1.97
CA ARG A 203 -7.50 21.26 1.04
C ARG A 203 -6.70 22.41 0.42
N ASP A 204 -5.43 22.16 0.16
CA ASP A 204 -4.49 23.12 -0.44
C ASP A 204 -4.11 24.32 0.47
N ILE A 205 -4.47 24.30 1.76
CA ILE A 205 -4.13 25.40 2.70
C ILE A 205 -2.61 25.55 2.88
N PHE A 206 -1.83 24.47 2.78
CA PHE A 206 -0.37 24.56 2.81
C PHE A 206 0.17 25.21 1.54
N LEU A 207 -0.30 24.79 0.36
CA LEU A 207 0.06 25.46 -0.91
C LEU A 207 -0.33 26.94 -0.88
N ASP A 208 -1.56 27.27 -0.50
CA ASP A 208 -2.09 28.63 -0.41
C ASP A 208 -1.23 29.51 0.52
N LEU A 209 -0.82 28.98 1.68
CA LEU A 209 0.05 29.69 2.61
C LEU A 209 1.38 30.05 1.92
N LEU A 210 2.01 29.09 1.23
CA LEU A 210 3.29 29.33 0.57
C LEU A 210 3.15 30.29 -0.62
N GLU A 211 2.11 30.17 -1.43
CA GLU A 211 1.91 31.03 -2.59
C GLU A 211 1.59 32.48 -2.21
N THR A 212 0.78 32.68 -1.15
CA THR A 212 0.22 34.00 -0.82
C THR A 212 0.95 34.74 0.30
N ARG A 213 1.69 34.02 1.17
CA ARG A 213 2.34 34.62 2.35
C ARG A 213 3.86 34.70 2.26
N THR A 214 4.48 34.03 1.27
CA THR A 214 5.94 34.08 1.07
C THR A 214 6.30 34.89 -0.16
N ARG A 215 7.47 35.52 -0.13
CA ARG A 215 8.00 36.32 -1.25
C ARG A 215 8.41 35.44 -2.41
N GLU A 216 8.23 35.95 -3.63
CA GLU A 216 8.64 35.26 -4.85
C GLU A 216 10.14 34.95 -4.91
N ASP A 217 10.97 35.77 -4.25
CA ASP A 217 12.42 35.58 -4.15
C ASP A 217 12.85 34.47 -3.17
N GLY A 218 11.92 33.88 -2.42
CA GLY A 218 12.17 32.79 -1.46
C GLY A 218 12.73 33.23 -0.11
N SER A 219 13.09 34.50 0.06
CA SER A 219 13.89 34.98 1.20
C SER A 219 13.25 34.81 2.58
N ASP A 220 11.91 34.70 2.66
CA ASP A 220 11.17 34.52 3.91
C ASP A 220 10.53 33.13 4.08
N LEU A 221 10.68 32.24 3.09
CA LEU A 221 10.03 30.93 3.07
C LEU A 221 10.42 30.05 4.27
N GLY A 222 11.72 29.98 4.58
CA GLY A 222 12.22 29.21 5.72
C GLY A 222 11.62 29.65 7.05
N GLY A 223 11.49 30.97 7.25
CA GLY A 223 10.89 31.54 8.46
C GLY A 223 9.40 31.20 8.60
N TRP A 224 8.64 31.22 7.50
CA TRP A 224 7.24 30.80 7.48
C TRP A 224 7.09 29.31 7.80
N LEU A 225 7.92 28.45 7.21
CA LEU A 225 7.90 27.01 7.47
C LEU A 225 8.28 26.69 8.93
N ALA A 226 9.31 27.34 9.47
CA ALA A 226 9.69 27.17 10.87
C ALA A 226 8.55 27.55 11.82
N ARG A 227 7.86 28.66 11.54
CA ARG A 227 6.71 29.11 12.33
C ARG A 227 5.52 28.15 12.20
N LEU A 228 5.25 27.64 10.99
CA LEU A 228 4.23 26.63 10.76
C LEU A 228 4.52 25.35 11.55
N PHE A 229 5.75 24.84 11.50
CA PHE A 229 6.14 23.63 12.23
C PHE A 229 5.98 23.79 13.75
N GLN A 230 6.28 24.98 14.29
CA GLN A 230 5.98 25.29 15.69
C GLN A 230 4.47 25.24 15.98
N VAL A 231 3.63 25.78 15.09
CA VAL A 231 2.16 25.77 15.23
C VAL A 231 1.61 24.34 15.17
N LEU A 232 2.12 23.50 14.27
CA LEU A 232 1.78 22.08 14.18
C LEU A 232 2.16 21.33 15.47
N ASN A 233 3.22 21.75 16.17
CA ASN A 233 3.62 21.18 17.46
C ASN A 233 2.93 21.82 18.69
N THR A 234 2.09 22.84 18.50
CA THR A 234 1.47 23.57 19.62
C THR A 234 -0.02 23.27 19.69
N HIS A 235 -0.47 22.69 20.80
CA HIS A 235 -1.88 22.43 21.05
C HIS A 235 -2.70 23.72 20.93
N ILE A 236 -3.91 23.62 20.36
CA ILE A 236 -4.69 24.79 19.89
C ILE A 236 -4.97 25.79 21.02
N ASP A 237 -5.24 25.32 22.24
CA ASP A 237 -5.50 26.13 23.44
C ASP A 237 -4.24 26.80 24.04
N LEU A 238 -3.04 26.34 23.67
CA LEU A 238 -1.76 26.91 24.11
C LEU A 238 -1.21 27.94 23.12
N ARG A 239 -1.87 28.13 21.97
CA ARG A 239 -1.43 29.09 20.94
C ARG A 239 -1.60 30.52 21.43
N GLN A 240 -0.71 31.39 20.98
CA GLN A 240 -0.77 32.81 21.32
C GLN A 240 -2.03 33.45 20.74
N THR A 241 -2.68 34.34 21.50
CA THR A 241 -3.91 35.04 21.09
C THR A 241 -3.74 36.00 19.92
N LYS A 242 -2.49 36.30 19.54
CA LYS A 242 -2.11 37.14 18.40
C LYS A 242 -1.38 36.36 17.30
N LEU A 243 -1.51 35.03 17.30
CA LEU A 243 -1.03 34.22 16.19
C LEU A 243 -1.71 34.66 14.89
N ASP A 244 -0.96 34.65 13.79
CA ASP A 244 -1.46 34.93 12.45
C ASP A 244 -2.64 34.00 12.11
N GLU A 245 -3.70 34.56 11.52
CA GLU A 245 -4.96 33.85 11.28
C GLU A 245 -4.81 32.68 10.30
N ASP A 246 -3.95 32.80 9.29
CA ASP A 246 -3.71 31.73 8.32
C ASP A 246 -2.95 30.56 8.97
N LEU A 247 -1.98 30.87 9.83
CA LEU A 247 -1.29 29.85 10.61
C LEU A 247 -2.22 29.20 11.65
N ALA A 248 -3.11 29.98 12.28
CA ALA A 248 -4.00 29.48 13.32
C ALA A 248 -4.97 28.39 12.82
N ARG A 249 -5.23 28.33 11.50
CA ARG A 249 -6.09 27.33 10.85
C ARG A 249 -5.48 25.93 10.81
N PHE A 250 -4.17 25.79 10.88
CA PHE A 250 -3.52 24.48 10.86
C PHE A 250 -3.79 23.70 12.15
N PRO A 251 -3.96 22.37 12.10
CA PRO A 251 -4.26 21.57 13.28
C PRO A 251 -3.04 21.43 14.20
N TYR A 252 -3.26 20.87 15.39
CA TYR A 252 -2.17 20.31 16.20
C TYR A 252 -1.86 18.88 15.74
N VAL A 253 -0.59 18.57 15.52
CA VAL A 253 -0.08 17.26 15.10
C VAL A 253 0.75 16.67 16.23
N ASN A 254 0.23 15.60 16.84
CA ASN A 254 0.90 14.86 17.91
C ASN A 254 1.94 13.87 17.34
N GLY A 255 2.79 13.29 18.20
CA GLY A 255 3.70 12.18 17.81
C GLY A 255 5.16 12.56 17.60
N ASN A 256 5.64 13.62 18.26
CA ASN A 256 7.05 14.08 18.29
C ASN A 256 7.68 14.51 16.96
N LEU A 257 7.01 14.32 15.81
CA LEU A 257 7.53 14.70 14.50
C LEU A 257 7.98 16.16 14.44
N PHE A 258 7.20 17.07 15.04
CA PHE A 258 7.49 18.51 15.08
C PHE A 258 8.15 18.99 16.39
N ALA A 259 8.57 18.06 17.27
CA ALA A 259 9.09 18.42 18.59
C ALA A 259 10.53 18.96 18.57
N ALA A 260 11.39 18.43 17.69
CA ALA A 260 12.77 18.88 17.58
C ALA A 260 12.88 20.30 17.01
N GLN A 261 13.72 21.14 17.62
CA GLN A 261 14.09 22.42 17.02
C GLN A 261 15.13 22.19 15.93
N LEU A 262 14.93 22.82 14.78
CA LEU A 262 15.83 22.77 13.64
C LEU A 262 16.37 24.18 13.37
N SER A 263 17.55 24.26 12.78
CA SER A 263 17.99 25.48 12.12
C SER A 263 17.00 25.86 11.01
N ILE A 264 16.89 27.16 10.72
CA ILE A 264 15.97 27.66 9.70
C ILE A 264 16.69 27.59 8.34
N PRO A 265 16.19 26.84 7.35
CA PRO A 265 16.78 26.82 6.02
C PRO A 265 16.53 28.13 5.28
N ASP A 266 17.56 28.65 4.61
CA ASP A 266 17.42 29.76 3.69
C ASP A 266 17.07 29.25 2.27
N PHE A 267 16.20 29.98 1.60
CA PHE A 267 15.71 29.65 0.26
C PHE A 267 15.99 30.79 -0.72
N ASP A 268 16.22 30.42 -1.98
CA ASP A 268 16.11 31.33 -3.12
C ASP A 268 14.81 31.08 -3.91
N ALA A 269 14.62 31.85 -4.98
CA ALA A 269 13.46 31.74 -5.86
C ALA A 269 13.33 30.35 -6.51
N ALA A 270 14.45 29.70 -6.85
CA ALA A 270 14.45 28.40 -7.51
C ALA A 270 14.06 27.28 -6.52
N MET A 271 14.59 27.32 -5.30
CA MET A 271 14.22 26.39 -4.23
C MET A 271 12.75 26.56 -3.83
N ARG A 272 12.24 27.81 -3.76
CA ARG A 272 10.82 28.07 -3.55
C ARG A 272 9.97 27.45 -4.65
N ALA A 273 10.36 27.60 -5.92
CA ALA A 273 9.63 27.00 -7.04
C ALA A 273 9.59 25.46 -6.95
N VAL A 274 10.70 24.82 -6.55
CA VAL A 274 10.75 23.36 -6.34
C VAL A 274 9.76 22.91 -5.27
N LEU A 275 9.66 23.63 -4.14
CA LEU A 275 8.70 23.29 -3.09
C LEU A 275 7.25 23.49 -3.56
N LEU A 276 6.95 24.57 -4.27
CA LEU A 276 5.60 24.80 -4.83
C LEU A 276 5.22 23.75 -5.88
N ASP A 277 6.16 23.32 -6.72
CA ASP A 277 5.94 22.21 -7.65
C ASP A 277 5.62 20.90 -6.91
N ALA A 278 6.27 20.67 -5.77
CA ALA A 278 5.95 19.53 -4.90
C ALA A 278 4.55 19.67 -4.28
N CYS A 279 4.16 20.86 -3.79
CA CYS A 279 2.82 21.11 -3.25
C CYS A 279 1.69 20.83 -4.25
N ARG A 280 1.91 21.09 -5.54
CA ARG A 280 0.91 20.87 -6.60
C ARG A 280 0.80 19.41 -7.06
N PHE A 281 1.67 18.53 -6.58
CA PHE A 281 1.62 17.11 -6.90
C PHE A 281 0.51 16.39 -6.11
N ALA A 282 -0.13 15.38 -6.69
CA ALA A 282 -1.20 14.62 -6.04
C ALA A 282 -0.63 13.54 -5.10
N TRP A 283 -0.33 13.91 -3.84
CA TRP A 283 0.28 13.03 -2.84
C TRP A 283 -0.64 11.89 -2.35
N THR A 284 -1.95 12.02 -2.54
CA THR A 284 -2.97 10.99 -2.25
C THR A 284 -2.77 9.68 -3.01
N ALA A 285 -2.09 9.71 -4.15
CA ALA A 285 -1.83 8.53 -4.99
C ALA A 285 -0.52 7.79 -4.64
N ILE A 286 0.28 8.33 -3.70
CA ILE A 286 1.61 7.80 -3.37
C ILE A 286 1.50 6.58 -2.43
N SER A 287 2.37 5.60 -2.66
CA SER A 287 2.53 4.43 -1.80
C SER A 287 2.99 4.80 -0.38
N PRO A 288 2.44 4.14 0.67
CA PRO A 288 3.03 4.16 2.02
C PRO A 288 4.52 3.75 2.06
N ALA A 289 5.01 2.99 1.07
CA ALA A 289 6.41 2.54 1.00
C ALA A 289 7.41 3.68 0.78
N ILE A 290 7.02 4.74 0.05
CA ILE A 290 7.85 5.95 -0.15
C ILE A 290 8.13 6.64 1.21
N PHE A 291 7.13 6.65 2.09
CA PHE A 291 7.31 7.15 3.46
C PHE A 291 8.27 6.26 4.24
N GLY A 292 8.20 4.93 4.10
CA GLY A 292 9.14 4.00 4.71
C GLY A 292 10.60 4.27 4.33
N ALA A 293 10.87 4.49 3.03
CA ALA A 293 12.21 4.82 2.54
C ALA A 293 12.71 6.18 3.05
N LEU A 294 11.84 7.19 3.11
CA LEU A 294 12.15 8.51 3.67
C LEU A 294 12.36 8.43 5.20
N PHE A 295 11.56 7.68 5.94
CA PHE A 295 11.75 7.51 7.38
C PHE A 295 13.01 6.70 7.72
N GLN A 296 13.38 5.72 6.88
CA GLN A 296 14.59 4.91 7.04
C GLN A 296 15.89 5.66 6.72
N SER A 297 15.84 6.78 5.97
CA SER A 297 17.02 7.63 5.76
C SER A 297 17.26 8.62 6.91
N VAL A 298 16.22 8.90 7.73
CA VAL A 298 16.24 9.94 8.77
C VAL A 298 16.36 9.38 10.20
N LEU A 299 15.89 8.14 10.44
CA LEU A 299 15.98 7.42 11.72
C LEU A 299 17.17 6.45 11.77
#